data_AF-A0A974NHL9-F1
#
_entry.id   AF-A0A974NHL9-F1
#
_cell.length_a   1.000
_cell.length_b   1.000
_cell.length_c   1.000
_cell.angle_alpha   90.00
_cell.angle_beta   90.00
_cell.angle_gamma   90.00
#
_symmetry.space_group_name_H-M   'P 1'
#
loop_
_entity.id
_entity.type
_entity.pdbx_description
1 polymer ?
#
loop_
_entity_poly.entity_id
_entity_poly.type
_entity_poly.pdbx_seq_one_letter_code
_entity_poly.pdbx_strand_id
1 'polypeptide(L)'
;MKIHFYLVLLYFCAVNVLADDLKVNNKGQMKAYALKHCQLDNSQDCECITNNMVNTFTEKDWKIFIAAINKDESIKQQVTEKDIFNFSDKVYGTTINCAIE
;
A
#
# COMPACT_ATOMS: atom_id res chain seq x y z
N MET A 1 6.04 14.15 15.74
CA MET A 1 5.94 13.91 14.29
C MET A 1 5.02 12.70 13.99
N LYS A 2 3.76 12.71 14.48
CA LYS A 2 2.79 11.60 14.36
C LYS A 2 1.78 11.78 13.22
N ILE A 3 1.79 12.95 12.57
CA ILE A 3 0.68 13.41 11.71
C ILE A 3 0.81 12.89 10.28
N HIS A 4 2.02 12.68 9.75
CA HIS A 4 2.20 12.33 8.33
C HIS A 4 1.91 10.86 8.01
N PHE A 5 2.10 9.95 8.98
CA PHE A 5 1.78 8.54 8.80
C PHE A 5 0.25 8.30 8.72
N TYR A 6 -0.53 9.15 9.39
CA TYR A 6 -1.99 9.04 9.46
C TYR A 6 -2.72 9.46 8.19
N LEU A 7 -2.12 10.32 7.35
CA LEU A 7 -2.76 10.81 6.14
C LEU A 7 -2.80 9.77 5.01
N VAL A 8 -1.83 8.86 4.95
CA VAL A 8 -1.82 7.71 4.02
C VAL A 8 -2.79 6.61 4.48
N LEU A 9 -3.01 6.49 5.79
CA LEU A 9 -3.90 5.52 6.44
C LEU A 9 -5.40 5.79 6.23
N LEU A 10 -5.78 7.00 5.83
CA LEU A 10 -7.19 7.40 5.71
C LEU A 10 -7.94 6.71 4.57
N TYR A 11 -7.24 6.02 3.66
CA TYR A 11 -7.84 5.33 2.52
C TYR A 11 -7.94 3.80 2.67
N PHE A 12 -7.39 3.24 3.74
CA PHE A 12 -7.28 1.79 3.91
C PHE A 12 -7.53 1.44 5.39
N CYS A 13 -8.77 1.51 5.84
CA CYS A 13 -9.14 1.00 7.17
C CYS A 13 -10.47 0.27 7.15
N ALA A 14 -10.41 -1.06 7.21
CA ALA A 14 -11.05 -1.91 8.23
C ALA A 14 -11.32 -3.33 7.70
N VAL A 15 -10.32 -4.21 7.72
CA VAL A 15 -10.59 -5.65 7.74
C VAL A 15 -9.49 -6.36 8.53
N ASN A 16 -9.86 -7.07 9.60
CA ASN A 16 -8.97 -7.99 10.29
C ASN A 16 -8.75 -9.20 9.37
N VAL A 17 -7.64 -9.24 8.66
CA VAL A 17 -7.20 -10.41 7.89
C VAL A 17 -5.85 -10.82 8.43
N LEU A 18 -5.79 -12.04 8.96
CA LEU A 18 -4.55 -12.74 9.31
C LEU A 18 -3.63 -12.68 8.09
N ALA A 19 -2.54 -11.93 8.19
CA ALA A 19 -1.57 -11.70 7.13
C ALA A 19 -0.58 -12.89 6.95
N ASP A 20 -0.88 -14.06 7.53
CA ASP A 20 0.09 -15.13 7.74
C ASP A 20 0.52 -15.90 6.47
N ASP A 21 -0.13 -15.69 5.32
CA ASP A 21 0.22 -16.37 4.05
C ASP A 21 0.57 -15.42 2.88
N LEU A 22 0.69 -14.11 3.15
CA LEU A 22 0.88 -13.13 2.09
C LEU A 22 2.32 -13.14 1.56
N LYS A 23 2.56 -13.84 0.43
CA LYS A 23 3.87 -13.90 -0.20
C LYS A 23 4.14 -12.64 -1.00
N VAL A 24 4.95 -11.75 -0.44
CA VAL A 24 5.28 -10.43 -1.01
C VAL A 24 5.95 -10.47 -2.39
N ASN A 25 6.46 -11.63 -2.80
CA ASN A 25 7.03 -11.86 -4.14
C ASN A 25 5.99 -12.37 -5.17
N ASN A 26 4.76 -12.65 -4.76
CA ASN A 26 3.68 -13.08 -5.64
C ASN A 26 2.80 -11.89 -6.04
N LYS A 27 3.02 -11.40 -7.27
CA LYS A 27 2.28 -10.28 -7.85
C LYS A 27 0.75 -10.48 -7.83
N GLY A 28 0.27 -11.70 -8.05
CA GLY A 28 -1.16 -12.01 -8.02
C GLY A 28 -1.76 -11.88 -6.62
N GLN A 29 -1.05 -12.38 -5.60
CA GLN A 29 -1.47 -12.22 -4.20
C GLN A 29 -1.42 -10.76 -3.76
N MET A 30 -0.40 -10.01 -4.17
CA MET A 30 -0.28 -8.58 -3.86
C MET A 30 -1.43 -7.78 -4.50
N LYS A 31 -1.75 -8.07 -5.77
CA LYS A 31 -2.89 -7.45 -6.45
C LYS A 31 -4.20 -7.70 -5.70
N ALA A 32 -4.49 -8.96 -5.39
CA ALA A 32 -5.72 -9.35 -4.68
C ALA A 32 -5.80 -8.71 -3.28
N TYR A 33 -4.68 -8.66 -2.55
CA TYR A 33 -4.63 -8.04 -1.24
C TYR A 33 -4.86 -6.54 -1.29
N ALA A 34 -4.21 -5.84 -2.23
CA ALA A 34 -4.38 -4.40 -2.39
C ALA A 34 -5.81 -4.05 -2.86
N LEU A 35 -6.39 -4.84 -3.78
CA LEU A 35 -7.77 -4.66 -4.24
C LEU A 35 -8.77 -4.83 -3.09
N LYS A 36 -8.58 -5.86 -2.25
CA LYS A 36 -9.43 -6.13 -1.09
C LYS A 36 -9.46 -4.96 -0.10
N HIS A 37 -8.38 -4.19 0.00
CA HIS A 37 -8.29 -3.10 0.96
C HIS A 37 -8.49 -1.72 0.32
N CYS A 38 -8.66 -1.63 -1.00
CA CYS A 38 -8.93 -0.37 -1.69
C CYS A 38 -10.34 0.14 -1.32
N GLN A 39 -10.42 1.36 -0.78
CA GLN A 39 -11.68 1.97 -0.35
C GLN A 39 -12.17 3.08 -1.29
N LEU A 40 -11.71 3.09 -2.54
CA LEU A 40 -12.23 4.03 -3.53
C LEU A 40 -13.58 3.53 -4.05
N ASP A 41 -14.51 4.46 -4.26
CA ASP A 41 -15.85 4.16 -4.77
C ASP A 41 -15.83 3.66 -6.22
N ASN A 42 -14.76 3.97 -6.96
CA ASN A 42 -14.56 3.57 -8.33
C ASN A 42 -13.67 2.32 -8.43
N SER A 43 -14.26 1.20 -8.85
CA SER A 43 -13.54 -0.07 -9.06
C SER A 43 -12.45 0.04 -10.11
N GLN A 44 -12.61 0.91 -11.12
CA GLN A 44 -11.62 1.13 -12.18
C GLN A 44 -10.36 1.83 -11.62
N ASP A 45 -10.54 2.80 -10.70
CA ASP A 45 -9.43 3.48 -10.05
C ASP A 45 -8.67 2.52 -9.12
N CYS A 46 -9.40 1.68 -8.37
CA CYS A 46 -8.79 0.63 -7.57
C CYS A 46 -7.98 -0.35 -8.42
N GLU A 47 -8.50 -0.78 -9.58
CA GLU A 47 -7.78 -1.67 -10.49
C GLU A 47 -6.54 -1.00 -11.08
N CYS A 48 -6.64 0.25 -11.53
CA CYS A 48 -5.50 0.99 -12.06
C CYS A 48 -4.40 1.16 -11.00
N ILE A 49 -4.76 1.61 -9.79
CA ILE A 49 -3.80 1.86 -8.71
C ILE A 49 -3.12 0.55 -8.32
N THR A 50 -3.88 -0.53 -8.12
CA THR A 50 -3.30 -1.81 -7.72
C THR A 50 -2.44 -2.44 -8.81
N ASN A 51 -2.79 -2.28 -10.09
CA ASN A 51 -1.92 -2.69 -11.20
C ASN A 51 -0.59 -1.91 -11.19
N ASN A 52 -0.65 -0.59 -10.98
CA ASN A 52 0.54 0.25 -10.90
C ASN A 52 1.41 -0.12 -9.69
N MET A 53 0.83 -0.36 -8.51
CA MET A 53 1.55 -0.82 -7.33
C MET A 53 2.29 -2.13 -7.60
N VAL A 54 1.62 -3.13 -8.17
CA VAL A 54 2.21 -4.45 -8.48
C VAL A 54 3.41 -4.38 -9.44
N ASN A 55 3.48 -3.33 -10.26
CA ASN A 55 4.56 -3.12 -11.20
C ASN A 55 5.69 -2.24 -10.66
N THR A 56 5.42 -1.37 -9.70
CA THR A 56 6.37 -0.34 -9.23
C THR A 56 6.91 -0.59 -7.82
N PHE A 57 6.18 -1.34 -7.00
CA PHE A 57 6.55 -1.60 -5.62
C PHE A 57 7.58 -2.71 -5.54
N THR A 58 8.60 -2.46 -4.71
CA THR A 58 9.56 -3.46 -4.28
C THR A 58 8.99 -4.29 -3.13
N GLU A 59 9.68 -5.38 -2.76
CA GLU A 59 9.32 -6.17 -1.57
C GLU A 59 9.24 -5.30 -0.30
N LYS A 60 10.15 -4.31 -0.16
CA LYS A 60 10.15 -3.40 0.98
C LYS A 60 8.92 -2.48 0.97
N ASP A 61 8.54 -1.96 -0.19
CA ASP A 61 7.34 -1.11 -0.34
C ASP A 61 6.07 -1.88 0.05
N TRP A 62 5.98 -3.15 -0.36
CA TRP A 62 4.87 -4.01 0.03
C TRP A 62 4.85 -4.29 1.54
N LYS A 63 6.00 -4.54 2.17
CA LYS A 63 6.08 -4.68 3.64
C LYS A 63 5.57 -3.42 4.35
N ILE A 64 5.95 -2.24 3.87
CA ILE A 64 5.45 -0.96 4.39
C ILE A 64 3.93 -0.85 4.20
N PHE A 65 3.42 -1.17 3.01
CA PHE A 65 1.98 -1.14 2.71
C PHE A 65 1.17 -2.08 3.62
N ILE A 66 1.61 -3.33 3.77
CA ILE A 66 0.95 -4.33 4.62
C ILE A 66 0.97 -3.88 6.08
N ALA A 67 2.13 -3.40 6.56
CA ALA A 67 2.26 -2.90 7.92
C ALA A 67 1.36 -1.68 8.16
N ALA A 68 1.25 -0.78 7.18
CA ALA A 68 0.33 0.36 7.26
C ALA A 68 -1.13 -0.11 7.38
N ILE A 69 -1.60 -1.00 6.49
CA ILE A 69 -2.96 -1.55 6.54
C ILE A 69 -3.25 -2.23 7.89
N ASN A 70 -2.29 -3.03 8.38
CA ASN A 70 -2.44 -3.80 9.61
C ASN A 70 -2.15 -2.98 10.88
N LYS A 71 -1.76 -1.70 10.74
CA LYS A 71 -1.32 -0.84 11.85
C LYS A 71 -0.17 -1.47 12.65
N ASP A 72 0.71 -2.21 11.97
CA ASP A 72 1.87 -2.86 12.57
C ASP A 72 3.00 -1.83 12.75
N GLU A 73 3.30 -1.50 14.01
CA GLU A 73 4.37 -0.56 14.33
C GLU A 73 5.77 -1.19 14.33
N SER A 74 5.89 -2.52 14.29
CA SER A 74 7.18 -3.22 14.30
C SER A 74 8.01 -2.90 13.06
N ILE A 75 7.35 -2.53 11.96
CA ILE A 75 8.00 -2.10 10.71
C ILE A 75 8.96 -0.93 10.90
N LYS A 76 8.72 -0.07 11.91
CA LYS A 76 9.57 1.10 12.22
C LYS A 76 11.02 0.72 12.56
N GLN A 77 11.26 -0.52 12.98
CA GLN A 77 12.61 -1.02 13.26
C GLN A 77 13.35 -1.48 11.99
N GLN A 78 12.63 -1.69 10.88
CA GLN A 78 13.14 -2.28 9.64
C GLN A 78 13.20 -1.28 8.47
N VAL A 79 12.63 -0.09 8.64
CA VAL A 79 12.50 0.92 7.58
C VAL A 79 13.05 2.26 8.04
N THR A 80 13.72 2.95 7.13
CA THR A 80 14.24 4.29 7.36
C THR A 80 13.22 5.36 6.96
N GLU A 81 13.42 6.59 7.40
CA GLU A 81 12.61 7.72 6.93
C GLU A 81 12.66 7.88 5.41
N LYS A 82 13.83 7.61 4.79
CA LYS A 82 13.99 7.58 3.34
C LYS A 82 13.14 6.50 2.67
N ASP A 83 13.01 5.32 3.29
CA ASP A 83 12.14 4.26 2.77
C ASP A 83 10.66 4.69 2.79
N ILE A 84 10.22 5.36 3.86
CA ILE A 84 8.86 5.90 3.96
C ILE A 84 8.61 7.01 2.94
N PHE A 85 9.59 7.89 2.72
CA PHE A 85 9.50 8.94 1.70
C PHE A 85 9.36 8.36 0.29
N ASN A 86 10.24 7.42 -0.07
CA ASN A 86 10.18 6.75 -1.37
C ASN A 86 8.88 5.98 -1.58
N PHE A 87 8.39 5.31 -0.52
CA PHE A 87 7.10 4.63 -0.56
C PHE A 87 5.96 5.62 -0.84
N SER A 88 5.96 6.75 -0.14
CA SER A 88 4.91 7.77 -0.27
C SER A 88 4.92 8.41 -1.67
N ASP A 89 6.11 8.69 -2.22
CA ASP A 89 6.28 9.20 -3.58
C ASP A 89 5.75 8.21 -4.63
N LYS A 90 6.02 6.91 -4.45
CA LYS A 90 5.47 5.86 -5.33
C LYS A 90 3.95 5.79 -5.24
N VAL A 91 3.37 5.78 -4.04
CA VAL A 91 1.92 5.79 -3.85
C VAL A 91 1.31 6.97 -4.60
N TYR A 92 1.85 8.17 -4.38
CA TYR A 92 1.38 9.39 -5.06
C TYR A 92 1.49 9.28 -6.58
N GLY A 93 2.60 8.78 -7.10
CA GLY A 93 2.79 8.53 -8.53
C GLY A 93 1.77 7.53 -9.10
N THR A 94 1.44 6.46 -8.36
CA THR A 94 0.40 5.51 -8.80
C THR A 94 -0.98 6.15 -8.86
N THR A 95 -1.31 7.06 -7.93
CA THR A 95 -2.60 7.75 -7.92
C THR A 95 -2.71 8.76 -9.06
N ILE A 96 -1.65 9.54 -9.34
CA ILE A 96 -1.64 10.48 -10.48
C ILE A 96 -1.84 9.74 -11.80
N ASN A 97 -1.13 8.64 -12.01
CA ASN A 97 -1.22 7.88 -13.25
C ASN A 97 -2.63 7.33 -13.52
N CYS A 98 -3.45 7.18 -12.47
CA CYS A 98 -4.82 6.68 -12.57
C CYS A 98 -5.88 7.77 -12.54
N ALA A 99 -5.55 9.00 -12.12
CA ALA A 99 -6.47 10.13 -12.08
C ALA A 99 -6.53 10.92 -13.40
N ILE A 100 -5.73 10.55 -14.41
CA ILE A 100 -5.60 11.23 -15.71
C ILE A 100 -6.41 10.53 -16.82
N GLU A 101 -7.11 9.43 -16.55
CA GLU A 101 -7.99 8.77 -17.54
C GLU A 101 -9.39 9.41 -17.62
#